data_AF-A0A193SJY4-F1
#
_entry.id   AF-A0A193SJY4-F1
#
_cell.length_a   1.000
_cell.length_b   1.000
_cell.length_c   1.000
_cell.angle_alpha   90.00
_cell.angle_beta   90.00
_cell.angle_gamma   90.00
#
_symmetry.space_group_name_H-M   'P 1'
#
loop_
_entity.id
_entity.type
_entity.pdbx_description
1 polymer ?
#
loop_
_entity_poly.entity_id
_entity_poly.type
_entity_poly.pdbx_seq_one_letter_code
_entity_poly.pdbx_strand_id
1 'polypeptide(L)'
;MRFKLKYQDNKTLGIQYVGNSVTCVRMLDETTKGGNQKQTYVCTISRWDTELPQHAIQLLTKAEVEEWKAWKTAHDAAFRRKQLEASLNTLPLTLSYAATALTELACTVGESRKAAIWAALDAFNRALLNAGVDRPSPARGRLPSIKLASPEIGLPIMPNLEQLGSPLECAYRGIVERYKALQARYAATKSDTD
;
A
#
# COMPACT_ATOMS: atom_id res chain seq x y z
N MET A 1 5.39 16.78 -22.14
CA MET A 1 6.32 16.73 -20.98
C MET A 1 6.43 15.29 -20.44
N ARG A 2 7.50 14.92 -19.73
CA ARG A 2 7.61 13.62 -19.03
C ARG A 2 7.80 13.83 -17.53
N PHE A 3 7.04 13.08 -16.73
CA PHE A 3 7.10 13.08 -15.28
C PHE A 3 7.70 11.75 -14.82
N LYS A 4 8.89 11.80 -14.20
CA LYS A 4 9.62 10.60 -13.78
C LYS A 4 9.63 10.50 -12.26
N LEU A 5 9.24 9.33 -11.76
CA LEU A 5 9.38 8.97 -10.36
C LEU A 5 10.77 8.38 -10.13
N LYS A 6 11.44 8.80 -9.06
CA LYS A 6 12.72 8.20 -8.65
C LYS A 6 12.46 7.03 -7.72
N TYR A 7 13.01 5.87 -8.04
CA TYR A 7 13.10 4.76 -7.10
C TYR A 7 14.33 4.98 -6.21
N GLN A 8 14.15 4.76 -4.92
CA GLN A 8 15.20 4.88 -3.92
C GLN A 8 15.38 3.52 -3.26
N ASP A 9 16.64 3.13 -3.11
CA ASP A 9 17.00 1.90 -2.40
C ASP A 9 17.17 2.22 -0.92
N ASN A 10 16.42 1.53 -0.08
CA ASN A 10 16.69 1.55 1.35
C ASN A 10 17.75 0.48 1.65
N LYS A 11 19.02 0.89 1.78
CA LYS A 11 20.14 -0.03 2.07
C LYS A 11 19.97 -0.79 3.38
N THR A 12 19.26 -0.21 4.35
CA THR A 12 19.02 -0.83 5.66
C THR A 12 17.96 -1.92 5.58
N LEU A 13 17.00 -1.80 4.65
CA LEU A 13 15.88 -2.73 4.48
C LEU A 13 16.06 -3.66 3.27
N GLY A 14 17.02 -3.41 2.38
CA GLY A 14 17.19 -4.16 1.14
C GLY A 14 16.02 -4.04 0.15
N ILE A 15 15.15 -3.05 0.33
CA ILE A 15 13.92 -2.86 -0.45
C ILE A 15 14.01 -1.57 -1.28
N GLN A 16 13.52 -1.63 -2.51
CA GLN A 16 13.32 -0.46 -3.36
C GLN A 16 11.95 0.17 -3.09
N TYR A 17 11.91 1.48 -2.87
CA TYR A 17 10.66 2.23 -2.71
C TYR A 17 10.59 3.39 -3.68
N VAL A 18 9.36 3.80 -4.01
CA VAL A 18 9.14 4.99 -4.84
C VAL A 18 9.38 6.22 -3.98
N GLY A 19 10.39 7.01 -4.31
CA GLY A 19 10.70 8.27 -3.66
C GLY A 19 9.59 9.31 -3.83
N ASN A 20 9.60 10.32 -2.97
CA ASN A 20 8.59 11.38 -2.97
C ASN A 20 8.76 12.37 -4.14
N SER A 21 9.95 12.48 -4.72
CA SER A 21 10.20 13.47 -5.78
C SER A 21 9.79 12.97 -7.16
N VAL A 22 9.08 13.84 -7.89
CA VAL A 22 8.78 13.70 -9.31
C VAL A 22 9.64 14.70 -10.07
N THR A 23 10.49 14.21 -10.97
CA THR A 23 11.27 15.07 -11.86
C THR A 23 10.49 15.36 -13.13
N CYS A 24 10.30 16.66 -13.42
CA CYS A 24 9.63 17.15 -14.61
C CYS A 24 10.68 17.41 -15.68
N VAL A 25 10.55 16.75 -16.83
CA VAL A 25 11.52 16.79 -17.92
C VAL A 25 10.81 17.20 -19.20
N ARG A 26 11.32 18.24 -19.86
CA ARG A 26 10.86 18.68 -21.18
C ARG A 26 11.65 17.90 -22.24
N MET A 27 10.94 17.37 -23.23
CA MET A 27 11.56 16.70 -24.38
C MET A 27 11.89 17.77 -25.41
N LEU A 28 13.11 17.73 -25.96
CA LEU A 28 13.51 18.57 -27.09
C LEU A 28 13.43 17.76 -28.39
N ASP A 29 13.21 18.43 -29.52
CA ASP A 29 13.14 17.76 -30.83
C ASP A 29 14.51 17.27 -31.31
N GLU A 30 15.59 17.78 -30.71
CA GLU A 30 16.94 17.37 -30.99
C GLU A 30 17.25 15.97 -30.44
N THR A 31 17.92 15.15 -31.25
CA THR A 31 18.48 13.86 -30.81
C THR A 31 19.92 14.02 -30.35
N THR A 32 20.28 13.26 -29.31
CA THR A 32 21.65 13.12 -28.82
C THR A 32 22.44 12.28 -29.82
N LYS A 33 23.78 12.38 -29.84
CA LYS A 33 24.65 11.60 -30.76
C LYS A 33 24.42 10.08 -30.73
N GLY A 34 23.84 9.54 -29.65
CA GLY A 34 23.46 8.13 -29.50
C GLY A 34 22.00 7.81 -29.84
N GLY A 35 21.27 8.67 -30.56
CA GLY A 35 19.89 8.41 -31.02
C GLY A 35 18.78 8.70 -29.99
N ASN A 36 19.13 9.00 -28.73
CA ASN A 36 18.14 9.34 -27.70
C ASN A 36 17.68 10.80 -27.83
N GLN A 37 16.37 11.03 -27.75
CA GLN A 37 15.80 12.38 -27.76
C GLN A 37 16.29 13.19 -26.55
N LYS A 38 16.81 14.40 -26.79
CA LYS A 38 17.38 15.27 -25.74
C LYS A 38 16.28 15.66 -24.74
N GLN A 39 16.70 15.76 -23.49
CA GLN A 39 15.84 15.99 -22.34
C GLN A 39 16.40 17.14 -21.51
N THR A 40 15.59 18.15 -21.22
CA THR A 40 15.95 19.23 -20.30
C THR A 40 15.18 19.09 -19.00
N TYR A 41 15.92 19.10 -17.89
CA TYR A 41 15.33 19.16 -16.56
C TYR A 41 14.69 20.53 -16.34
N VAL A 42 13.45 20.56 -15.86
CA VAL A 42 12.72 21.81 -15.58
C VAL A 42 12.65 22.04 -14.08
N CYS A 43 12.02 21.13 -13.35
CA CYS A 43 11.82 21.26 -11.92
C CYS A 43 11.60 19.89 -11.26
N THR A 44 11.70 19.89 -9.93
CA THR A 44 11.29 18.77 -9.08
C THR A 44 10.08 19.20 -8.25
N ILE A 45 9.08 18.34 -8.19
CA ILE A 45 7.85 18.54 -7.42
C ILE A 45 7.61 17.35 -6.50
N SER A 46 6.85 17.54 -5.43
CA SER A 46 6.42 16.43 -4.58
C SER A 46 5.37 15.59 -5.30
N ARG A 47 5.40 14.28 -5.07
CA ARG A 47 4.39 13.35 -5.58
C ARG A 47 3.02 13.61 -4.96
N TRP A 48 3.00 14.06 -3.71
CA TRP A 48 1.78 14.19 -2.92
C TRP A 48 1.15 15.58 -2.96
N ASP A 49 1.81 16.56 -3.58
CA ASP A 49 1.24 17.90 -3.68
C ASP A 49 -0.04 17.85 -4.52
N THR A 50 -1.13 18.37 -3.96
CA THR A 50 -2.43 18.48 -4.63
C THR A 50 -2.41 19.55 -5.72
N GLU A 51 -1.56 20.55 -5.54
CA GLU A 51 -1.37 21.69 -6.44
C GLU A 51 0.11 21.81 -6.82
N LEU A 52 0.39 22.40 -7.98
CA LEU A 52 1.78 22.68 -8.37
C LEU A 52 2.36 23.76 -7.46
N PRO A 53 3.55 23.53 -6.87
CA PRO A 53 4.19 24.55 -6.06
C PRO A 53 4.57 25.77 -6.92
N GLN A 54 4.59 26.96 -6.30
CA GLN A 54 4.73 28.24 -7.00
C GLN A 54 5.98 28.31 -7.89
N HIS A 55 7.11 27.72 -7.45
CA HIS A 55 8.33 27.66 -8.26
C HIS A 55 8.17 26.82 -9.53
N ALA A 56 7.32 25.79 -9.51
CA ALA A 56 7.05 24.97 -10.69
C ALA A 56 6.11 25.71 -11.65
N ILE A 57 5.10 26.43 -11.14
CA ILE A 57 4.17 27.22 -11.98
C ILE A 57 4.92 28.29 -12.77
N GLN A 58 5.95 28.92 -12.18
CA GLN A 58 6.77 29.93 -12.86
C GLN A 58 7.64 29.36 -13.99
N LEU A 59 8.02 28.08 -13.90
CA LEU A 59 8.91 27.42 -14.87
C LEU A 59 8.15 26.67 -15.97
N LEU A 60 6.90 26.29 -15.69
CA LEU A 60 6.04 25.52 -16.59
C LEU A 60 5.19 26.44 -17.46
N THR A 61 5.03 26.06 -18.72
CA THR A 61 4.04 26.69 -19.60
C THR A 61 2.62 26.24 -19.25
N LYS A 62 1.60 27.00 -19.64
CA LYS A 62 0.19 26.66 -19.36
C LYS A 62 -0.19 25.26 -19.88
N ALA A 63 0.30 24.88 -21.06
CA ALA A 63 0.08 23.56 -21.63
C ALA A 63 0.73 22.44 -20.79
N GLU A 64 1.95 22.65 -20.30
CA GLU A 64 2.64 21.67 -19.44
C GLU A 64 1.97 21.52 -18.06
N VAL A 65 1.35 22.58 -17.55
CA VAL A 65 0.53 22.51 -16.33
C VAL A 65 -0.69 21.61 -16.54
N GLU A 66 -1.35 21.69 -17.69
CA GLU A 66 -2.47 20.80 -18.02
C GLU A 66 -2.03 19.34 -18.19
N GLU A 67 -0.90 19.11 -18.87
CA GLU A 67 -0.30 17.78 -18.96
C GLU A 67 0.06 17.21 -17.58
N TRP A 68 0.56 18.03 -16.67
CA TRP A 68 0.83 17.61 -15.29
C TRP A 68 -0.46 17.21 -14.56
N LYS A 69 -1.54 18.00 -14.68
CA LYS A 69 -2.83 17.67 -14.07
C LYS A 69 -3.37 16.34 -14.60
N ALA A 70 -3.30 16.13 -15.92
CA ALA A 70 -3.69 14.87 -16.56
C ALA A 70 -2.83 13.70 -16.08
N TRP A 71 -1.51 13.89 -15.95
CA TRP A 71 -0.63 12.86 -15.40
C TRP A 71 -0.94 12.56 -13.93
N LYS A 72 -1.14 13.59 -13.10
CA LYS A 72 -1.39 13.45 -11.67
C LYS A 72 -2.68 12.70 -11.39
N THR A 73 -3.76 13.03 -12.12
CA THR A 73 -5.04 12.32 -12.02
C THR A 73 -4.91 10.84 -12.43
N ALA A 74 -4.18 10.54 -13.51
CA ALA A 74 -3.91 9.15 -13.91
C ALA A 74 -3.05 8.39 -12.89
N HIS A 75 -2.02 9.04 -12.34
CA HIS A 75 -1.14 8.47 -11.32
C HIS A 75 -1.89 8.17 -10.02
N ASP A 76 -2.72 9.10 -9.54
CA ASP A 76 -3.50 8.92 -8.32
C ASP A 76 -4.58 7.85 -8.50
N ALA A 77 -5.21 7.77 -9.68
CA ALA A 77 -6.13 6.69 -10.01
C ALA A 77 -5.44 5.31 -10.01
N ALA A 78 -4.25 5.21 -10.61
CA ALA A 78 -3.46 3.98 -10.61
C ALA A 78 -3.00 3.60 -9.20
N PHE A 79 -2.60 4.58 -8.39
CA PHE A 79 -2.21 4.35 -7.00
C PHE A 79 -3.39 3.87 -6.15
N ARG A 80 -4.56 4.50 -6.29
CA ARG A 80 -5.79 4.09 -5.62
C ARG A 80 -6.17 2.65 -5.96
N ARG A 81 -6.06 2.24 -7.23
CA ARG A 81 -6.30 0.85 -7.64
C ARG A 81 -5.38 -0.13 -6.88
N LYS A 82 -4.08 0.17 -6.81
CA LYS A 82 -3.11 -0.67 -6.09
C LYS A 82 -3.40 -0.73 -4.58
N GLN A 83 -3.83 0.38 -3.98
CA GLN A 83 -4.24 0.39 -2.56
C GLN A 83 -5.46 -0.51 -2.32
N LEU A 84 -6.47 -0.43 -3.18
CA LEU A 84 -7.68 -1.25 -3.08
C LEU A 84 -7.40 -2.73 -3.35
N GLU A 85 -6.50 -3.04 -4.27
CA GLU A 85 -6.05 -4.41 -4.50
C GLU A 85 -5.31 -4.97 -3.28
N ALA A 86 -4.40 -4.19 -2.70
CA ALA A 86 -3.68 -4.58 -1.48
C ALA A 86 -4.63 -4.79 -0.28
N SER A 87 -5.68 -3.97 -0.13
CA SER A 87 -6.67 -4.17 0.93
C SER A 87 -7.48 -5.44 0.73
N LEU A 88 -7.89 -5.76 -0.51
CA LEU A 88 -8.56 -7.04 -0.81
C LEU A 88 -7.65 -8.25 -0.53
N ASN A 89 -6.37 -8.16 -0.89
CA ASN A 89 -5.41 -9.25 -0.66
C ASN A 89 -5.14 -9.51 0.83
N THR A 90 -5.18 -8.46 1.66
CA THR A 90 -4.94 -8.57 3.12
C THR A 90 -6.20 -8.89 3.92
N LEU A 91 -7.38 -8.81 3.29
CA LEU A 91 -8.68 -9.00 3.95
C LEU A 91 -8.81 -10.34 4.69
N PRO A 92 -8.44 -11.51 4.14
CA PRO A 92 -8.58 -12.78 4.85
C PRO A 92 -7.80 -12.82 6.17
N LEU A 93 -6.59 -12.25 6.19
CA LEU A 93 -5.76 -12.18 7.39
C LEU A 93 -6.36 -11.23 8.43
N THR A 94 -6.81 -10.05 8.01
CA THR A 94 -7.44 -9.09 8.94
C THR A 94 -8.72 -9.63 9.55
N LEU A 95 -9.55 -10.36 8.78
CA LEU A 95 -10.74 -11.03 9.30
C LEU A 95 -10.38 -12.17 10.29
N SER A 96 -9.29 -12.90 10.03
CA SER A 96 -8.77 -13.91 10.97
C SER A 96 -8.40 -13.27 12.32
N TYR A 97 -7.65 -12.16 12.28
CA TYR A 97 -7.26 -11.44 13.51
C TYR A 97 -8.47 -10.87 14.26
N ALA A 98 -9.45 -10.31 13.53
CA ALA A 98 -10.69 -9.85 14.12
C ALA A 98 -11.47 -10.99 14.79
N ALA A 99 -11.51 -12.18 14.17
CA ALA A 99 -12.13 -13.37 14.76
C ALA A 99 -11.40 -13.82 16.04
N THR A 100 -10.05 -13.86 16.02
CA THR A 100 -9.24 -14.18 17.21
C THR A 100 -9.50 -13.18 18.35
N ALA A 101 -9.57 -11.89 18.04
CA ALA A 101 -9.85 -10.84 19.03
C ALA A 101 -11.23 -11.00 19.70
N LEU A 102 -12.23 -11.51 18.98
CA LEU A 102 -13.55 -11.83 19.53
C LEU A 102 -13.52 -13.08 20.42
N THR A 103 -12.67 -14.06 20.13
CA THR A 103 -12.55 -15.29 20.92
C THR A 103 -11.68 -15.14 22.17
N GLU A 104 -10.63 -14.33 22.11
CA GLU A 104 -9.63 -14.18 23.18
C GLU A 104 -10.04 -13.16 24.27
N LEU A 105 -11.33 -12.83 24.41
CA LEU A 105 -11.88 -11.91 25.41
C LEU A 105 -11.18 -10.52 25.47
N ALA A 106 -10.46 -10.13 24.42
CA ALA A 106 -9.58 -8.97 24.44
C ALA A 106 -10.32 -7.61 24.40
N CYS A 107 -11.63 -7.58 24.13
CA CYS A 107 -12.42 -6.35 24.03
C CYS A 107 -13.90 -6.56 24.37
N THR A 108 -14.44 -5.75 25.28
CA THR A 108 -15.90 -5.53 25.37
C THR A 108 -16.34 -4.70 24.17
N VAL A 109 -17.08 -5.32 23.25
CA VAL A 109 -17.63 -4.63 22.07
C VAL A 109 -18.91 -3.91 22.48
N GLY A 110 -18.85 -2.58 22.65
CA GLY A 110 -20.05 -1.75 22.89
C GLY A 110 -21.05 -1.80 21.73
N GLU A 111 -22.31 -1.47 21.99
CA GLU A 111 -23.40 -1.58 21.00
C GLU A 111 -23.15 -0.79 19.70
N SER A 112 -22.58 0.42 19.80
CA SER A 112 -22.21 1.23 18.65
C SER A 112 -21.18 0.55 17.76
N ARG A 113 -20.19 -0.13 18.36
CA ARG A 113 -19.17 -0.88 17.63
C ARG A 113 -19.74 -2.17 17.02
N LYS A 114 -20.70 -2.82 17.69
CA LYS A 114 -21.44 -3.97 17.10
C LYS A 114 -22.19 -3.54 15.84
N ALA A 115 -22.94 -2.43 15.91
CA ALA A 115 -23.68 -1.91 14.76
C ALA A 115 -22.74 -1.56 13.60
N ALA A 116 -21.60 -0.93 13.88
CA ALA A 116 -20.59 -0.61 12.87
C ALA A 116 -19.99 -1.86 12.19
N ILE A 117 -19.67 -2.90 12.98
CA ILE A 117 -19.16 -4.17 12.43
C ILE A 117 -20.17 -4.80 11.48
N TRP A 118 -21.44 -4.91 11.91
CA TRP A 118 -22.49 -5.50 11.07
C TRP A 118 -22.78 -4.68 9.82
N ALA A 119 -22.87 -3.34 9.94
CA ALA A 119 -23.04 -2.46 8.78
C ALA A 119 -21.90 -2.59 7.76
N ALA A 120 -20.65 -2.72 8.23
CA ALA A 120 -19.50 -2.94 7.37
C ALA A 120 -19.54 -4.30 6.66
N LEU A 121 -19.93 -5.37 7.38
CA LEU A 121 -20.10 -6.70 6.79
C LEU A 121 -21.22 -6.73 5.75
N ASP A 122 -22.35 -6.06 6.01
CA ASP A 122 -23.46 -5.97 5.06
C ASP A 122 -23.06 -5.18 3.81
N ALA A 123 -22.35 -4.06 3.96
CA ALA A 123 -21.82 -3.29 2.85
C ALA A 123 -20.84 -4.12 2.00
N PHE A 124 -19.97 -4.90 2.66
CA PHE A 124 -19.03 -5.79 1.99
C PHE A 124 -19.73 -6.94 1.25
N ASN A 125 -20.72 -7.58 1.87
CA ASN A 125 -21.53 -8.63 1.23
C ASN A 125 -22.24 -8.10 -0.02
N ARG A 126 -22.81 -6.90 0.02
CA ARG A 126 -23.40 -6.25 -1.16
C ARG A 126 -22.35 -6.01 -2.25
N ALA A 127 -21.15 -5.60 -1.89
CA ALA A 127 -20.06 -5.40 -2.85
C ALA A 127 -19.61 -6.71 -3.50
N LEU A 128 -19.53 -7.82 -2.75
CA LEU A 128 -19.24 -9.15 -3.30
C LEU A 128 -20.29 -9.59 -4.33
N LEU A 129 -21.57 -9.45 -3.99
CA LEU A 129 -22.68 -9.77 -4.89
C LEU A 129 -22.61 -8.93 -6.18
N ASN A 130 -22.39 -7.62 -6.06
CA ASN A 130 -22.25 -6.73 -7.22
C ASN A 130 -21.02 -7.06 -8.08
N ALA A 131 -19.97 -7.62 -7.48
CA ALA A 131 -18.77 -8.06 -8.19
C ALA A 131 -18.88 -9.47 -8.79
N GLY A 132 -20.01 -10.17 -8.59
CA GLY A 132 -20.18 -11.57 -9.02
C GLY A 132 -19.27 -12.54 -8.29
N VAL A 133 -18.76 -12.16 -7.12
CA VAL A 133 -17.94 -13.04 -6.28
C VAL A 133 -18.88 -13.87 -5.42
N ASP A 134 -19.39 -14.94 -6.01
CA ASP A 134 -20.26 -15.87 -5.32
C ASP A 134 -19.52 -16.60 -4.21
N ARG A 135 -20.24 -16.87 -3.11
CA ARG A 135 -19.71 -17.73 -2.05
C ARG A 135 -19.41 -19.10 -2.68
N PRO A 136 -18.17 -19.61 -2.61
CA PRO A 136 -17.87 -20.92 -3.16
C PRO A 136 -18.80 -21.95 -2.54
N SER A 137 -19.45 -22.76 -3.38
CA SER A 137 -20.37 -23.80 -2.92
C SER A 137 -19.64 -24.66 -1.89
N PRO A 138 -20.19 -24.84 -0.69
CA PRO A 138 -19.58 -25.74 0.28
C PRO A 138 -19.51 -27.12 -0.36
N ALA A 139 -18.30 -27.62 -0.58
CA ALA A 139 -18.12 -29.04 -0.86
C ALA A 139 -18.82 -29.79 0.28
N ARG A 140 -19.69 -30.74 -0.06
CA ARG A 140 -20.57 -31.48 0.86
C ARG A 140 -19.79 -31.87 2.14
N GLY A 141 -20.06 -31.17 3.25
CA GLY A 141 -19.29 -31.27 4.50
C GLY A 141 -18.98 -29.91 5.15
N ARG A 142 -18.40 -29.93 6.36
CA ARG A 142 -17.87 -28.73 7.03
C ARG A 142 -16.74 -28.19 6.16
N LEU A 143 -16.84 -26.93 5.73
CA LEU A 143 -15.75 -26.24 5.04
C LEU A 143 -14.45 -26.49 5.82
N PRO A 144 -13.34 -26.88 5.14
CA PRO A 144 -12.07 -27.04 5.83
C PRO A 144 -11.80 -25.72 6.55
N SER A 145 -11.52 -25.79 7.85
CA SER A 145 -10.97 -24.65 8.57
C SER A 145 -9.70 -24.28 7.82
N ILE A 146 -9.76 -23.19 7.05
CA ILE A 146 -8.56 -22.58 6.52
C ILE A 146 -7.84 -22.10 7.77
N LYS A 147 -6.89 -22.91 8.23
CA LYS A 147 -5.97 -22.55 9.31
C LYS A 147 -5.05 -21.47 8.73
N LEU A 148 -5.58 -20.26 8.63
CA LEU A 148 -4.74 -19.08 8.56
C LEU A 148 -3.88 -19.10 9.81
N ALA A 149 -2.58 -18.86 9.68
CA ALA A 149 -1.68 -18.80 10.82
C ALA A 149 -2.31 -17.86 11.88
N SER A 150 -2.41 -18.35 13.12
CA SER A 150 -2.81 -17.50 14.24
C SER A 150 -1.95 -16.24 14.23
N PRO A 151 -2.48 -15.06 14.61
CA PRO A 151 -1.65 -13.87 14.79
C PRO A 151 -0.42 -14.25 15.60
N GLU A 152 0.75 -14.15 14.98
CA GLU A 152 1.98 -14.51 15.68
C GLU A 152 2.12 -13.58 16.88
N ILE A 153 2.22 -14.17 18.08
CA ILE A 153 2.45 -13.42 19.32
C ILE A 153 3.73 -12.60 19.10
N GLY A 154 3.59 -11.27 19.06
CA GLY A 154 4.69 -10.33 18.83
C GLY A 154 4.62 -9.56 17.51
N LEU A 155 3.65 -9.83 16.62
CA LEU A 155 3.36 -8.89 15.53
C LEU A 155 2.67 -7.63 16.12
N PRO A 156 3.19 -6.43 15.84
CA PRO A 156 2.51 -5.20 16.26
C PRO A 156 1.08 -5.13 15.65
N ILE A 157 0.21 -4.35 16.28
CA ILE A 157 -1.15 -4.07 15.80
C ILE A 157 -1.06 -3.32 14.47
N MET A 158 -1.67 -3.86 13.41
CA MET A 158 -1.74 -3.22 12.09
C MET A 158 -2.31 -1.79 12.25
N PRO A 159 -1.53 -0.73 11.96
CA PRO A 159 -2.01 0.63 12.12
C PRO A 159 -3.05 0.91 11.04
N ASN A 160 -3.96 1.84 11.36
CA ASN A 160 -5.03 2.25 10.47
C ASN A 160 -4.43 2.73 9.13
N LEU A 161 -4.71 2.00 8.04
CA LEU A 161 -4.07 2.16 6.72
C LEU A 161 -4.44 3.46 5.97
N GLU A 162 -5.18 4.36 6.60
CA GLU A 162 -5.56 5.65 6.01
C GLU A 162 -4.37 6.62 5.89
N GLN A 163 -3.22 6.32 6.51
CA GLN A 163 -2.04 7.19 6.50
C GLN A 163 -0.79 6.45 6.01
N LEU A 164 -0.79 6.09 4.72
CA LEU A 164 0.40 5.62 4.03
C LEU A 164 1.50 6.71 4.04
N GLY A 165 2.68 6.37 4.58
CA GLY A 165 3.82 7.27 4.76
C GLY A 165 3.87 7.98 6.12
N SER A 166 2.94 7.69 7.04
CA SER A 166 3.03 8.23 8.40
C SER A 166 4.26 7.68 9.14
N PRO A 167 4.86 8.46 10.05
CA PRO A 167 5.92 7.96 10.94
C PRO A 167 5.52 6.68 11.70
N LEU A 168 4.22 6.51 11.95
CA LEU A 168 3.64 5.37 12.66
C LEU A 168 3.58 4.10 11.78
N GLU A 169 3.28 4.22 10.49
CA GLU A 169 3.41 3.12 9.52
C GLU A 169 4.87 2.71 9.33
N CYS A 170 5.78 3.67 9.26
CA CYS A 170 7.22 3.41 9.17
C CYS A 170 7.74 2.69 10.42
N ALA A 171 7.31 3.13 11.61
CA ALA A 171 7.62 2.46 12.87
C ALA A 171 7.06 1.03 12.90
N TYR A 172 5.82 0.84 12.45
CA TYR A 172 5.18 -0.47 12.36
C TYR A 172 5.94 -1.44 11.45
N ARG A 173 6.27 -1.00 10.22
CA ARG A 173 7.08 -1.79 9.28
C ARG A 173 8.42 -2.17 9.90
N GLY A 174 9.10 -1.22 10.56
CA GLY A 174 10.36 -1.48 11.26
C GLY A 174 10.25 -2.44 12.44
N ILE A 175 9.08 -2.61 13.05
CA ILE A 175 8.84 -3.60 14.11
C ILE A 175 8.55 -4.98 13.49
N VAL A 176 7.73 -5.05 12.44
CA VAL A 176 7.47 -6.30 11.68
C VAL A 176 8.77 -6.90 11.12
N GLU A 177 9.66 -6.06 10.62
CA GLU A 177 10.97 -6.46 10.09
C GLU A 177 11.87 -7.06 11.19
N ARG A 178 11.93 -6.43 12.36
CA ARG A 178 12.69 -6.94 13.51
C ARG A 178 12.17 -8.29 13.99
N TYR A 179 10.85 -8.47 13.93
CA TYR A 179 10.23 -9.73 14.29
C TYR A 179 10.58 -10.86 13.31
N LYS A 180 10.52 -10.61 12.00
CA LYS A 180 10.97 -11.57 10.98
C LYS A 180 12.44 -11.96 11.15
N ALA A 181 13.30 -10.98 11.45
CA ALA A 181 14.73 -11.24 11.69
C ALA A 181 14.95 -12.11 12.95
N LEU A 182 14.14 -11.91 13.99
CA LEU A 182 14.17 -12.72 15.20
C LEU A 182 13.70 -14.16 14.93
N GLN A 183 12.62 -14.35 14.17
CA GLN A 183 12.17 -15.69 13.75
C GLN A 183 13.22 -16.43 12.93
N ALA A 184 13.89 -15.76 11.99
CA ALA A 184 14.96 -16.35 11.19
C ALA A 184 16.14 -16.82 12.06
N ARG A 185 16.47 -16.06 13.12
CA ARG A 185 17.51 -16.46 14.09
C ARG A 185 17.07 -17.68 14.91
N TYR A 186 15.82 -17.71 15.38
CA TYR A 186 15.29 -18.86 16.11
C TYR A 186 15.25 -20.13 15.26
N ALA A 187 14.92 -20.01 13.97
CA ALA A 187 14.96 -21.12 13.02
C ALA A 187 16.39 -21.65 12.82
N ALA A 188 17.38 -20.75 12.70
CA ALA A 188 18.80 -21.12 12.58
C ALA A 188 19.35 -21.80 13.85
N THR A 189 18.98 -21.33 15.04
CA THR A 189 19.42 -21.98 16.29
C THR A 189 18.80 -23.36 16.50
N LYS A 190 17.61 -23.63 15.92
CA LYS A 190 16.99 -24.95 15.95
C LYS A 190 17.65 -25.94 14.99
N SER A 191 18.20 -25.48 13.87
CA SER A 191 18.91 -26.35 12.91
C SER A 191 20.33 -26.71 13.34
N ASP A 192 20.94 -25.96 14.27
CA ASP A 192 22.28 -26.24 14.79
C ASP A 192 22.27 -27.21 15.99
N THR A 193 21.09 -27.64 16.46
CA THR A 193 20.92 -28.53 17.62
C THR A 193 20.33 -29.90 17.28
N ASP A 194 20.09 -30.18 16.00
CA ASP A 194 19.81 -31.51 15.42
C ASP A 194 21.06 -32.02 14.65
#